data_AF-A0A321LX31-F1
#
_entry.id   AF-A0A321LX31-F1
#
_cell.length_a   1.000
_cell.length_b   1.000
_cell.length_c   1.000
_cell.angle_alpha   90.00
_cell.angle_beta   90.00
_cell.angle_gamma   90.00
#
_symmetry.space_group_name_H-M   'P 1'
#
loop_
_entity.id
_entity.type
_entity.pdbx_description
1 polymer ?
#
loop_
_entity_poly.entity_id
_entity_poly.type
_entity_poly.pdbx_seq_one_letter_code
_entity_poly.pdbx_strand_id
1 'polypeptide(L)'
;MNPVNTQNTENDNPQSEPVANEATETGSSAATEQHEEHAHDHAGHTHEEPQVDMRCVREITVDIPADVVSKQWDKTVQEYSKVARVPGFRKGKVPASVIRSRFGDDIRKDVFEALVPQHFREAVQKEGYRPVTEPRLLDLQMEQGGPLHFKAAFEILPEFELGSYQGIKFDKPEVTVTNEEIEAELKGLQERQANYDPVEEDRPLADGDYAQISFKATPKEEPQAASEQEGKPAEAEGQPVQMDEVLLEIGAPNTVKEFSDNLRGAKPGEERTFDVSYPAEYAEPRLAGKTITYSTSINGIKKKSVPELNDDFAKEVSQEFQTLDDLKKRICEGMEGERRHRATHEIKEKILDQLMERHDFPVPEVLVQHQIESRLERGLRALAAQGMSMEQMKQMDFRRLRAAQRDAAIKEVKSNLLLEKIADAEGIDANDEEIHREIQVLAQQTKQTPEALHQQYSQDGTLNEIRSRLRVAKALNFLYNSSVGETENTAA
;
A
#
# COMPACT_ATOMS: atom_id res chain seq x y z
N MET A 1 -62.34 9.26 40.16
CA MET A 1 -63.58 9.79 40.77
C MET A 1 -63.51 11.30 40.71
N ASN A 2 -64.41 11.88 39.93
CA ASN A 2 -64.85 13.28 39.95
C ASN A 2 -65.35 13.66 41.38
N PRO A 3 -65.70 14.91 41.74
CA PRO A 3 -65.60 16.20 41.00
C PRO A 3 -65.49 17.49 41.90
N VAL A 4 -65.73 18.66 41.28
CA VAL A 4 -66.62 19.78 41.75
C VAL A 4 -66.06 20.78 42.79
N ASN A 5 -65.85 22.05 42.40
CA ASN A 5 -66.79 23.22 42.43
C ASN A 5 -66.60 24.00 43.77
N THR A 6 -66.69 25.32 43.96
CA THR A 6 -67.52 26.38 43.36
C THR A 6 -67.11 27.74 44.00
N GLN A 7 -67.43 28.87 43.33
CA GLN A 7 -67.83 30.20 43.87
C GLN A 7 -66.77 31.14 44.51
N ASN A 8 -66.89 32.48 44.53
CA ASN A 8 -67.45 33.57 43.69
C ASN A 8 -67.21 34.90 44.48
N THR A 9 -67.43 36.08 43.87
CA THR A 9 -67.50 37.47 44.45
C THR A 9 -66.15 38.20 44.67
N GLU A 10 -65.92 39.51 44.40
CA GLU A 10 -66.59 40.62 43.69
C GLU A 10 -65.60 41.81 43.56
N ASN A 11 -65.74 42.62 42.48
CA ASN A 11 -65.35 44.03 42.23
C ASN A 11 -64.16 44.72 42.95
N ASP A 12 -63.18 45.23 42.18
CA ASP A 12 -63.11 46.66 41.77
C ASP A 12 -62.00 46.87 40.72
N ASN A 13 -62.25 47.71 39.71
CA ASN A 13 -61.28 48.13 38.67
C ASN A 13 -61.48 49.64 38.47
N PRO A 14 -60.40 50.44 38.42
CA PRO A 14 -60.08 50.97 37.09
C PRO A 14 -58.58 51.13 36.79
N GLN A 15 -58.28 50.88 35.51
CA GLN A 15 -57.21 51.47 34.70
C GLN A 15 -55.77 51.09 35.01
N SER A 16 -55.32 49.98 34.44
CA SER A 16 -54.47 49.93 33.23
C SER A 16 -53.90 48.51 33.08
N GLU A 17 -53.87 48.00 31.85
CA GLU A 17 -53.53 46.60 31.55
C GLU A 17 -52.12 46.19 32.04
N PRO A 18 -51.91 44.89 32.36
CA PRO A 18 -50.85 44.44 33.25
C PRO A 18 -49.63 43.82 32.55
N VAL A 19 -48.61 43.58 33.38
CA VAL A 19 -47.24 43.15 33.10
C VAL A 19 -47.00 41.73 33.62
N ALA A 20 -46.16 40.96 32.91
CA ALA A 20 -45.32 39.81 33.32
C ALA A 20 -46.03 38.52 33.81
N ASN A 21 -45.44 37.32 33.81
CA ASN A 21 -44.08 36.84 34.08
C ASN A 21 -43.97 35.43 33.45
N GLU A 22 -42.83 34.84 33.09
CA GLU A 22 -41.70 34.39 33.92
C GLU A 22 -40.74 33.73 32.90
N ALA A 23 -39.42 33.66 33.03
CA ALA A 23 -38.60 33.67 34.21
C ALA A 23 -37.14 33.94 33.77
N THR A 24 -36.39 34.62 34.65
CA THR A 24 -35.02 34.28 35.10
C THR A 24 -33.92 34.07 34.04
N GLU A 25 -32.71 34.57 34.16
CA GLU A 25 -31.99 35.16 35.28
C GLU A 25 -30.70 35.79 34.74
N THR A 26 -30.22 36.77 35.48
CA THR A 26 -28.97 37.51 35.31
C THR A 26 -27.73 36.65 35.56
N GLY A 27 -26.64 37.04 34.91
CA GLY A 27 -25.39 36.28 34.80
C GLY A 27 -24.63 35.92 36.07
N SER A 28 -23.77 34.90 35.92
CA SER A 28 -22.43 34.85 36.50
C SER A 28 -21.63 33.67 35.92
N SER A 29 -20.40 33.95 35.49
CA SER A 29 -19.19 33.13 35.66
C SER A 29 -19.04 31.76 34.96
N ALA A 30 -17.91 31.66 34.21
CA ALA A 30 -17.14 30.46 33.86
C ALA A 30 -17.77 29.49 32.83
N ALA A 31 -17.08 28.94 31.84
CA ALA A 31 -15.65 28.76 31.62
C ALA A 31 -15.33 28.93 30.12
N THR A 32 -14.18 29.54 29.84
CA THR A 32 -13.53 29.55 28.53
C THR A 32 -12.97 28.14 28.28
N GLU A 33 -13.66 27.33 27.48
CA GLU A 33 -13.01 26.18 26.84
C GLU A 33 -12.21 26.71 25.64
N GLN A 34 -10.90 26.75 25.84
CA GLN A 34 -9.90 27.01 24.83
C GLN A 34 -9.92 25.83 23.85
N HIS A 35 -10.56 26.01 22.69
CA HIS A 35 -10.16 25.26 21.51
C HIS A 35 -8.88 25.93 21.00
N GLU A 36 -7.72 25.33 21.31
CA GLU A 36 -6.47 25.64 20.62
C GLU A 36 -6.68 25.40 19.13
N GLU A 37 -6.90 26.48 18.39
CA GLU A 37 -6.57 26.52 16.97
C GLU A 37 -5.08 26.22 16.85
N HIS A 38 -4.75 24.95 16.54
CA HIS A 38 -3.47 24.64 15.93
C HIS A 38 -3.43 25.39 14.59
N ALA A 39 -2.93 26.62 14.62
CA ALA A 39 -2.41 27.31 13.46
C ALA A 39 -1.23 26.49 12.94
N HIS A 40 -1.53 25.48 12.11
CA HIS A 40 -0.52 24.89 11.25
C HIS A 40 -0.09 25.99 10.27
N ASP A 41 1.13 26.46 10.49
CA ASP A 41 1.84 27.38 9.63
C ASP A 41 1.99 26.73 8.24
N HIS A 42 1.05 26.99 7.34
CA HIS A 42 1.06 26.52 5.95
C HIS A 42 2.00 27.37 5.07
N ALA A 43 3.11 27.84 5.62
CA ALA A 43 4.14 28.55 4.88
C ALA A 43 5.14 27.55 4.29
N GLY A 44 4.76 26.88 3.19
CA GLY A 44 5.69 26.03 2.44
C GLY A 44 5.09 24.96 1.54
N HIS A 45 3.77 24.93 1.32
CA HIS A 45 3.17 23.95 0.41
C HIS A 45 3.07 24.53 -1.01
N THR A 46 4.14 24.44 -1.78
CA THR A 46 4.01 24.48 -3.24
C THR A 46 3.17 23.28 -3.66
N HIS A 47 1.90 23.48 -4.05
CA HIS A 47 1.18 22.48 -4.85
C HIS A 47 1.88 22.44 -6.20
N GLU A 48 2.68 21.42 -6.44
CA GLU A 48 3.15 21.12 -7.79
C GLU A 48 1.96 20.44 -8.48
N GLU A 49 1.24 21.20 -9.29
CA GLU A 49 0.10 20.67 -10.03
C GLU A 49 0.57 19.53 -10.95
N PRO A 50 -0.22 18.46 -11.11
CA PRO A 50 0.12 17.36 -12.01
C PRO A 50 0.42 17.92 -13.41
N GLN A 51 1.57 17.56 -13.97
CA GLN A 51 2.00 18.03 -15.29
C GLN A 51 1.22 17.29 -16.38
N VAL A 52 0.00 17.75 -16.65
CA VAL A 52 -0.88 17.17 -17.66
C VAL A 52 -0.32 17.47 -19.06
N ASP A 53 0.01 16.43 -19.83
CA ASP A 53 0.37 16.59 -21.23
C ASP A 53 -0.88 16.93 -22.06
N MET A 54 -0.95 18.18 -22.53
CA MET A 54 -2.10 18.70 -23.28
C MET A 54 -2.41 17.93 -24.57
N ARG A 55 -1.47 17.14 -25.09
CA ARG A 55 -1.70 16.31 -26.30
C ARG A 55 -2.73 15.20 -26.06
N CYS A 56 -2.87 14.73 -24.82
CA CYS A 56 -3.84 13.71 -24.41
C CYS A 56 -5.18 14.30 -23.97
N VAL A 57 -5.26 15.62 -23.75
CA VAL A 57 -6.48 16.27 -23.25
C VAL A 57 -7.40 16.63 -24.42
N ARG A 58 -8.69 16.36 -24.24
CA ARG A 58 -9.76 16.84 -25.11
C ARG A 58 -10.80 17.57 -24.28
N GLU A 59 -11.41 18.57 -24.88
CA GLU A 59 -12.51 19.31 -24.28
C GLU A 59 -13.75 19.12 -25.14
N ILE A 60 -14.89 18.92 -24.50
CA ILE A 60 -16.19 18.88 -25.17
C ILE A 60 -17.15 19.83 -24.46
N THR A 61 -17.91 20.57 -25.25
CA THR A 61 -19.01 21.41 -24.76
C THR A 61 -20.30 20.73 -25.14
N VAL A 62 -21.18 20.55 -24.16
CA VAL A 62 -22.45 19.83 -24.33
C VAL A 62 -23.58 20.74 -23.91
N ASP A 63 -24.52 20.94 -24.84
CA ASP A 63 -25.72 21.74 -24.64
C ASP A 63 -26.94 20.79 -24.54
N ILE A 64 -27.57 20.77 -23.37
CA ILE A 64 -28.75 19.97 -23.11
C ILE A 64 -29.99 20.87 -23.18
N PRO A 65 -30.94 20.58 -24.08
CA PRO A 65 -32.16 21.37 -24.24
C PRO A 65 -32.99 21.47 -22.96
N ALA A 66 -33.62 22.62 -22.75
CA ALA A 66 -34.44 22.90 -21.55
C ALA A 66 -35.60 21.91 -21.35
N ASP A 67 -36.13 21.30 -22.41
CA ASP A 67 -37.21 20.31 -22.30
C ASP A 67 -36.72 18.99 -21.68
N VAL A 68 -35.49 18.57 -21.99
CA VAL A 68 -34.85 17.39 -21.41
C VAL A 68 -34.54 17.65 -19.93
N VAL A 69 -33.98 18.81 -19.62
CA VAL A 69 -33.69 19.24 -18.24
C VAL A 69 -34.99 19.29 -17.41
N SER A 70 -36.05 19.89 -17.96
CA SER A 70 -37.34 20.02 -17.26
C SER A 70 -38.00 18.66 -17.00
N LYS A 71 -37.94 17.73 -17.96
CA LYS A 71 -38.45 16.36 -17.78
C LYS A 71 -37.72 15.63 -16.67
N GLN A 72 -36.39 15.72 -16.64
CA GLN A 72 -35.60 15.09 -15.58
C GLN A 72 -35.85 15.74 -14.22
N TRP A 73 -35.96 17.07 -14.18
CA TRP A 73 -36.32 17.81 -12.98
C TRP A 73 -37.66 17.35 -12.38
N ASP A 74 -38.70 17.23 -13.22
CA ASP A 74 -40.01 16.76 -12.78
C ASP A 74 -39.98 15.33 -12.27
N LYS A 75 -39.16 14.47 -12.89
CA LYS A 75 -38.94 13.10 -12.43
C LYS A 75 -38.29 13.07 -11.03
N THR A 76 -37.21 13.82 -10.82
CA THR A 76 -36.55 13.92 -9.53
C THR A 76 -37.47 14.52 -8.45
N VAL A 77 -38.26 15.55 -8.78
CA VAL A 77 -39.29 16.11 -7.86
C VAL A 77 -40.30 15.04 -7.43
N GLN A 78 -40.75 14.18 -8.36
CA GLN A 78 -41.66 13.08 -8.03
C GLN A 78 -41.01 12.04 -7.12
N GLU A 79 -39.74 11.70 -7.34
CA GLU A 79 -38.98 10.79 -6.48
C GLU A 79 -38.85 11.35 -5.06
N TYR A 80 -38.45 12.62 -4.93
CA TYR A 80 -38.41 13.32 -3.65
C TYR A 80 -39.77 13.36 -2.97
N SER A 81 -40.87 13.59 -3.70
CA SER A 81 -42.21 13.65 -3.12
C SER A 81 -42.62 12.35 -2.40
N LYS A 82 -42.07 11.19 -2.83
CA LYS A 82 -42.34 9.87 -2.24
C LYS A 82 -41.59 9.66 -0.93
N VAL A 83 -40.36 10.18 -0.81
CA VAL A 83 -39.45 9.92 0.31
C VAL A 83 -39.35 11.07 1.32
N ALA A 84 -39.57 12.31 0.89
CA ALA A 84 -39.39 13.50 1.69
C ALA A 84 -40.36 13.59 2.87
N ARG A 85 -39.82 13.99 4.03
CA ARG A 85 -40.60 14.28 5.24
C ARG A 85 -40.74 15.78 5.37
N VAL A 86 -41.92 16.31 5.07
CA VAL A 86 -42.21 17.74 5.20
C VAL A 86 -43.23 17.95 6.32
N PRO A 87 -42.94 18.76 7.35
CA PRO A 87 -43.90 19.07 8.40
C PRO A 87 -45.23 19.58 7.82
N GLY A 88 -46.35 19.04 8.30
CA GLY A 88 -47.69 19.36 7.82
C GLY A 88 -48.21 18.54 6.63
N PHE A 89 -47.37 17.69 6.01
CA PHE A 89 -47.78 16.84 4.88
C PHE A 89 -47.53 15.36 5.16
N ARG A 90 -48.47 14.50 4.74
CA ARG A 90 -48.28 13.05 4.77
C ARG A 90 -47.24 12.65 3.72
N LYS A 91 -46.31 11.75 4.07
CA LYS A 91 -45.32 11.16 3.14
C LYS A 91 -46.00 10.72 1.84
N GLY A 92 -45.43 11.06 0.69
CA GLY A 92 -45.98 10.73 -0.63
C GLY A 92 -47.13 11.63 -1.12
N LYS A 93 -47.57 12.62 -0.32
CA LYS A 93 -48.65 13.55 -0.67
C LYS A 93 -48.24 15.02 -0.52
N VAL A 94 -46.94 15.29 -0.51
CA VAL A 94 -46.42 16.66 -0.51
C VAL A 94 -46.58 17.25 -1.92
N PRO A 95 -47.18 18.44 -2.09
CA PRO A 95 -47.27 19.11 -3.39
C PRO A 95 -45.88 19.40 -3.99
N ALA A 96 -45.78 19.27 -5.32
CA ALA A 96 -44.52 19.49 -6.05
C ALA A 96 -43.92 20.89 -5.84
N SER A 97 -44.75 21.93 -5.67
CA SER A 97 -44.30 23.29 -5.38
C SER A 97 -43.55 23.40 -4.05
N VAL A 98 -44.03 22.70 -3.01
CA VAL A 98 -43.40 22.69 -1.68
C VAL A 98 -42.08 21.92 -1.73
N ILE A 99 -42.03 20.82 -2.48
CA ILE A 99 -40.79 20.06 -2.70
C ILE A 99 -39.74 20.90 -3.45
N ARG A 100 -40.11 21.55 -4.55
CA ARG A 100 -39.22 22.43 -5.32
C ARG A 100 -38.66 23.58 -4.48
N SER A 101 -39.46 24.14 -3.58
CA SER A 101 -39.03 25.22 -2.70
C SER A 101 -38.11 24.76 -1.56
N ARG A 102 -38.30 23.55 -1.03
CA ARG A 102 -37.56 23.03 0.13
C ARG A 102 -36.29 22.27 -0.24
N PHE A 103 -36.31 21.54 -1.37
CA PHE A 103 -35.24 20.64 -1.81
C PHE A 103 -34.66 21.05 -3.17
N GLY A 104 -34.82 22.32 -3.57
CA GLY A 104 -34.45 22.78 -4.91
C GLY A 104 -32.98 22.56 -5.26
N ASP A 105 -32.08 22.75 -4.31
CA ASP A 105 -30.64 22.55 -4.53
C ASP A 105 -30.23 21.08 -4.57
N ASP A 106 -30.87 20.21 -3.77
CA ASP A 106 -30.62 18.77 -3.80
C ASP A 106 -31.16 18.16 -5.10
N ILE A 107 -32.37 18.56 -5.50
CA ILE A 107 -32.95 18.19 -6.80
C ILE A 107 -32.05 18.67 -7.95
N ARG A 108 -31.46 19.87 -7.82
CA ARG A 108 -30.52 20.39 -8.81
C ARG A 108 -29.30 19.48 -8.98
N LYS A 109 -28.71 19.03 -7.86
CA LYS A 109 -27.56 18.12 -7.85
C LYS A 109 -27.91 16.77 -8.46
N ASP A 110 -29.03 16.18 -8.06
CA ASP A 110 -29.44 14.85 -8.55
C ASP A 110 -29.81 14.87 -10.05
N VAL A 111 -30.42 15.96 -10.52
CA VAL A 111 -30.66 16.16 -11.97
C VAL A 111 -29.34 16.25 -12.73
N PHE A 112 -28.36 16.93 -12.17
CA PHE A 112 -27.03 17.04 -12.75
C PHE A 112 -26.28 15.70 -12.76
N GLU A 113 -26.26 14.97 -11.65
CA GLU A 113 -25.63 13.64 -11.53
C GLU A 113 -26.27 12.63 -12.50
N ALA A 114 -27.55 12.80 -12.84
CA ALA A 114 -28.22 11.98 -13.83
C ALA A 114 -27.90 12.38 -15.28
N LEU A 115 -27.95 13.68 -15.61
CA LEU A 115 -27.88 14.15 -17.01
C LEU A 115 -26.45 14.24 -17.55
N VAL A 116 -25.49 14.71 -16.73
CA VAL A 116 -24.13 14.99 -17.21
C VAL A 116 -23.40 13.71 -17.64
N PRO A 117 -23.36 12.62 -16.86
CA PRO A 117 -22.67 11.40 -17.29
C PRO A 117 -23.27 10.78 -18.55
N GLN A 118 -24.60 10.82 -18.69
CA GLN A 118 -25.30 10.30 -19.86
C GLN A 118 -24.95 11.10 -21.12
N HIS A 119 -25.17 12.42 -21.09
CA HIS A 119 -24.96 13.25 -22.27
C HIS A 119 -23.48 13.44 -22.61
N PHE A 120 -22.59 13.42 -21.62
CA PHE A 120 -21.15 13.33 -21.88
C PHE A 120 -20.80 12.06 -22.67
N ARG A 121 -21.28 10.89 -22.22
CA ARG A 121 -21.03 9.62 -22.91
C ARG A 121 -21.56 9.62 -24.34
N GLU A 122 -22.76 10.14 -24.56
CA GLU A 122 -23.35 10.29 -25.89
C GLU A 122 -22.53 11.22 -26.79
N ALA A 123 -22.08 12.37 -26.26
CA ALA A 123 -21.32 13.36 -27.03
C ALA A 123 -19.94 12.84 -27.41
N VAL A 124 -19.24 12.22 -26.48
CA VAL A 124 -17.94 11.55 -26.70
C VAL A 124 -18.05 10.42 -27.73
N GLN A 125 -19.08 9.58 -27.63
CA GLN A 125 -19.29 8.47 -28.58
C GLN A 125 -19.57 8.96 -30.01
N LYS A 126 -20.31 10.07 -30.17
CA LYS A 126 -20.57 10.68 -31.48
C LYS A 126 -19.28 11.16 -32.16
N GLU A 127 -18.35 11.69 -31.37
CA GLU A 127 -17.04 12.13 -31.84
C GLU A 127 -16.03 10.96 -31.98
N GLY A 128 -16.41 9.74 -31.61
CA GLY A 128 -15.55 8.56 -31.70
C GLY A 128 -14.44 8.50 -30.65
N TYR A 129 -14.44 9.38 -29.65
CA TYR A 129 -13.45 9.36 -28.59
C TYR A 129 -13.67 8.19 -27.63
N ARG A 130 -12.57 7.67 -27.09
CA ARG A 130 -12.55 6.69 -26.00
C ARG A 130 -11.85 7.32 -24.79
N PRO A 131 -12.59 7.97 -23.89
CA PRO A 131 -12.01 8.57 -22.70
C PRO A 131 -11.40 7.48 -21.83
N VAL A 132 -10.22 7.77 -21.28
CA VAL A 132 -9.59 6.91 -20.28
C VAL A 132 -10.04 7.24 -18.86
N THR A 133 -10.82 8.31 -18.69
CA THR A 133 -11.24 8.84 -17.39
C THR A 133 -12.66 9.35 -17.41
N GLU A 134 -13.21 9.55 -16.22
CA GLU A 134 -14.34 10.45 -16.05
C GLU A 134 -13.95 11.88 -16.41
N PRO A 135 -14.87 12.68 -16.95
CA PRO A 135 -14.59 14.06 -17.32
C PRO A 135 -14.43 14.95 -16.09
N ARG A 136 -13.44 15.84 -16.13
CA ARG A 136 -13.35 17.00 -15.25
C ARG A 136 -14.20 18.12 -15.83
N LEU A 137 -15.21 18.56 -15.09
CA LEU A 137 -16.00 19.74 -15.49
C LEU A 137 -15.18 21.02 -15.31
N LEU A 138 -15.13 21.82 -16.37
CA LEU A 138 -14.44 23.10 -16.42
C LEU A 138 -15.42 24.27 -16.26
N ASP A 139 -16.61 24.15 -16.84
CA ASP A 139 -17.67 25.14 -16.74
C ASP A 139 -19.03 24.44 -16.68
N LEU A 140 -19.96 25.02 -15.93
CA LEU A 140 -21.30 24.51 -15.70
C LEU A 140 -22.27 25.68 -15.53
N GLN A 141 -23.23 25.78 -16.43
CA GLN A 141 -24.27 26.80 -16.41
C GLN A 141 -25.62 26.11 -16.54
N MET A 142 -26.47 26.31 -15.52
CA MET A 142 -27.83 25.80 -15.54
C MET A 142 -28.78 26.82 -14.93
N GLU A 143 -29.67 27.34 -15.76
CA GLU A 143 -30.75 28.21 -15.29
C GLU A 143 -31.96 27.37 -14.85
N GLN A 144 -32.74 27.89 -13.91
CA GLN A 144 -33.91 27.18 -13.40
C GLN A 144 -34.98 27.06 -14.49
N GLY A 145 -35.19 25.86 -15.01
CA GLY A 145 -36.07 25.62 -16.17
C GLY A 145 -35.48 26.03 -17.52
N GLY A 146 -34.19 26.39 -17.55
CA GLY A 146 -33.44 26.68 -18.75
C GLY A 146 -32.61 25.48 -19.25
N PRO A 147 -31.88 25.65 -20.37
CA PRO A 147 -30.94 24.65 -20.85
C PRO A 147 -29.78 24.45 -19.86
N LEU A 148 -29.18 23.27 -19.92
CA LEU A 148 -27.98 22.93 -19.15
C LEU A 148 -26.80 22.93 -20.12
N HIS A 149 -25.83 23.80 -19.85
CA HIS A 149 -24.59 23.93 -20.62
C HIS A 149 -23.43 23.50 -19.73
N PHE A 150 -22.60 22.58 -20.22
CA PHE A 150 -21.38 22.23 -19.49
C PHE A 150 -20.20 22.01 -20.44
N LYS A 151 -19.02 22.39 -19.94
CA LYS A 151 -17.73 22.12 -20.58
C LYS A 151 -16.99 21.09 -19.76
N ALA A 152 -16.55 20.02 -20.40
CA ALA A 152 -15.83 18.92 -19.79
C ALA A 152 -14.47 18.74 -20.46
N ALA A 153 -13.41 18.60 -19.66
CA ALA A 153 -12.11 18.10 -20.10
C ALA A 153 -11.96 16.63 -19.72
N PHE A 154 -11.39 15.84 -20.62
CA PHE A 154 -11.12 14.43 -20.40
C PHE A 154 -9.85 14.04 -21.14
N GLU A 155 -9.23 12.96 -20.70
CA GLU A 155 -8.05 12.42 -21.36
C GLU A 155 -8.42 11.27 -22.28
N ILE A 156 -7.75 11.19 -23.42
CA ILE A 156 -7.84 10.09 -24.38
C ILE A 156 -6.51 9.36 -24.47
N LEU A 157 -6.55 8.10 -24.92
CA LEU A 157 -5.33 7.38 -25.26
C LEU A 157 -4.58 8.11 -26.40
N PRO A 158 -3.25 8.19 -26.34
CA PRO A 158 -2.46 8.80 -27.39
C PRO A 158 -2.53 7.96 -28.66
N GLU A 159 -2.69 8.62 -29.81
CA GLU A 159 -2.46 8.00 -31.11
C GLU A 159 -0.99 8.15 -31.47
N PHE A 160 -0.29 7.03 -31.65
CA PHE A 160 1.11 7.00 -32.07
C PHE A 160 1.36 5.84 -33.04
N GLU A 161 2.34 6.03 -33.92
CA GLU A 161 2.77 5.01 -34.87
C GLU A 161 3.82 4.09 -34.22
N LEU A 162 3.72 2.80 -34.50
CA LEU A 162 4.76 1.83 -34.11
C LEU A 162 5.92 1.93 -35.09
N GLY A 163 7.07 2.35 -34.58
CA GLY A 163 8.35 2.27 -35.29
C GLY A 163 8.94 0.87 -35.25
N SER A 164 10.26 0.76 -35.40
CA SER A 164 10.95 -0.54 -35.38
C SER A 164 11.03 -1.13 -33.96
N TYR A 165 10.17 -2.08 -33.66
CA TYR A 165 10.14 -2.82 -32.38
C TYR A 165 10.76 -4.23 -32.45
N GLN A 166 10.96 -4.78 -33.64
CA GLN A 166 11.58 -6.10 -33.85
C GLN A 166 13.11 -6.01 -33.93
N GLY A 167 13.79 -7.14 -33.70
CA GLY A 167 15.25 -7.26 -33.88
C GLY A 167 16.09 -6.54 -32.81
N ILE A 168 15.53 -6.34 -31.62
CA ILE A 168 16.27 -5.81 -30.47
C ILE A 168 17.37 -6.80 -30.10
N LYS A 169 18.61 -6.30 -30.01
CA LYS A 169 19.79 -7.08 -29.63
C LYS A 169 20.04 -6.93 -28.13
N PHE A 170 20.40 -8.03 -27.50
CA PHE A 170 20.89 -8.04 -26.13
C PHE A 170 21.78 -9.24 -25.89
N ASP A 171 22.64 -9.11 -24.90
CA ASP A 171 23.50 -10.19 -24.43
C ASP A 171 22.69 -11.06 -23.48
N LYS A 172 22.61 -12.36 -23.78
CA LYS A 172 21.99 -13.34 -22.88
C LYS A 172 23.03 -13.72 -21.82
N PRO A 173 22.83 -13.39 -20.53
CA PRO A 173 23.73 -13.84 -19.47
C PRO A 173 23.79 -15.36 -19.47
N GLU A 174 24.99 -15.91 -19.37
CA GLU A 174 25.14 -17.35 -19.21
C GLU A 174 24.65 -17.77 -17.82
N VAL A 175 23.75 -18.75 -17.78
CA VAL A 175 23.20 -19.28 -16.53
C VAL A 175 23.93 -20.56 -16.21
N THR A 176 25.16 -20.43 -15.72
CA THR A 176 25.95 -21.56 -15.20
C THR A 176 26.13 -21.40 -13.71
N VAL A 177 25.89 -22.45 -12.94
CA VAL A 177 26.19 -22.50 -11.50
C VAL A 177 27.44 -23.36 -11.33
N THR A 178 28.43 -22.84 -10.60
CA THR A 178 29.68 -23.57 -10.35
C THR A 178 29.55 -24.51 -9.17
N ASN A 179 30.39 -25.56 -9.12
CA ASN A 179 30.39 -26.47 -7.98
C ASN A 179 30.75 -25.78 -6.65
N GLU A 180 31.62 -24.76 -6.71
CA GLU A 180 32.02 -23.98 -5.52
C GLU A 180 30.82 -23.24 -4.90
N GLU A 181 29.92 -22.72 -5.74
CA GLU A 181 28.70 -22.05 -5.30
C GLU A 181 27.70 -23.03 -4.66
N ILE A 182 27.59 -24.24 -5.22
CA ILE A 182 26.76 -25.31 -4.66
C ILE A 182 27.30 -25.75 -3.30
N GLU A 183 28.62 -25.89 -3.17
CA GLU A 183 29.27 -26.23 -1.90
C GLU A 183 29.11 -25.14 -0.84
N ALA A 184 29.19 -23.86 -1.24
CA ALA A 184 28.95 -22.73 -0.35
C ALA A 184 27.51 -22.71 0.17
N GLU A 185 26.51 -22.91 -0.70
CA GLU A 185 25.10 -23.00 -0.29
C GLU A 185 24.82 -24.22 0.59
N LEU A 186 25.40 -25.38 0.26
CA LEU A 186 25.30 -26.58 1.10
C LEU A 186 25.86 -26.32 2.49
N LYS A 187 27.03 -25.69 2.60
CA LYS A 187 27.62 -25.33 3.89
C LYS A 187 26.75 -24.34 4.64
N GLY A 188 26.20 -23.33 3.96
CA GLY A 188 25.25 -22.39 4.58
C GLY A 188 23.98 -23.08 5.09
N LEU A 189 23.49 -24.10 4.38
CA LEU A 189 22.36 -24.92 4.82
C LEU A 189 22.74 -25.80 6.03
N GLN A 190 23.93 -26.41 6.00
CA GLN A 190 24.50 -27.18 7.09
C GLN A 190 24.62 -26.37 8.40
N GLU A 191 25.07 -25.12 8.29
CA GLU A 191 25.21 -24.20 9.43
C GLU A 191 23.85 -23.79 10.01
N ARG A 192 22.80 -23.67 9.17
CA ARG A 192 21.43 -23.35 9.59
C ARG A 192 20.74 -24.52 10.29
N GLN A 193 21.09 -25.75 9.90
CA GLN A 193 20.54 -26.99 10.47
C GLN A 193 21.40 -27.51 11.65
N ALA A 194 22.39 -26.74 12.09
CA ALA A 194 23.23 -27.13 13.21
C ALA A 194 22.41 -27.30 14.49
N ASN A 195 22.66 -28.41 15.20
CA ASN A 195 22.07 -28.67 16.49
C ASN A 195 22.95 -28.08 17.60
N TYR A 196 22.32 -27.76 18.73
CA TYR A 196 23.00 -27.25 19.91
C TYR A 196 22.82 -28.23 21.05
N ASP A 197 23.78 -29.14 21.18
CA ASP A 197 23.73 -30.21 22.18
C ASP A 197 24.22 -29.69 23.54
N PRO A 198 23.52 -30.00 24.65
CA PRO A 198 24.01 -29.69 25.99
C PRO A 198 25.35 -30.37 26.26
N VAL A 199 26.30 -29.63 26.83
CA VAL A 199 27.56 -30.20 27.32
C VAL A 199 27.34 -30.70 28.74
N GLU A 200 27.34 -32.03 28.93
CA GLU A 200 27.14 -32.65 30.26
C GLU A 200 28.42 -32.68 31.11
N GLU A 201 29.58 -32.36 30.53
CA GLU A 201 30.85 -32.28 31.25
C GLU A 201 30.91 -31.00 32.11
N ASP A 202 31.29 -31.12 33.39
CA ASP A 202 31.54 -29.97 34.28
C ASP A 202 32.85 -29.28 33.90
N ARG A 203 32.81 -28.52 32.81
CA ARG A 203 33.90 -27.69 32.30
C ARG A 203 33.46 -26.24 32.12
N PRO A 204 34.39 -25.27 32.21
CA PRO A 204 34.08 -23.87 31.94
C PRO A 204 33.86 -23.58 30.44
N LEU A 205 33.19 -22.47 30.15
CA LEU A 205 33.01 -21.92 28.80
C LEU A 205 34.36 -21.65 28.10
N ALA A 206 34.51 -22.17 26.89
CA ALA A 206 35.65 -21.94 26.01
C ALA A 206 35.22 -21.30 24.69
N ASP A 207 36.19 -20.85 23.89
CA ASP A 207 35.91 -20.29 22.57
C ASP A 207 35.29 -21.35 21.64
N GLY A 208 34.22 -20.98 20.93
CA GLY A 208 33.43 -21.87 20.08
C GLY A 208 32.28 -22.59 20.79
N ASP A 209 32.13 -22.43 22.11
CA ASP A 209 30.94 -22.88 22.83
C ASP A 209 29.80 -21.86 22.73
N TYR A 210 28.57 -22.35 22.89
CA TYR A 210 27.37 -21.52 22.97
C TYR A 210 26.88 -21.47 24.42
N ALA A 211 26.97 -20.31 25.05
CA ALA A 211 26.44 -20.07 26.38
C ALA A 211 24.93 -19.83 26.30
N GLN A 212 24.13 -20.65 26.99
CA GLN A 212 22.71 -20.35 27.22
C GLN A 212 22.62 -19.44 28.44
N ILE A 213 22.27 -18.18 28.22
CA ILE A 213 22.30 -17.13 29.23
C ILE A 213 20.93 -16.45 29.41
N SER A 214 20.65 -16.01 30.62
CA SER A 214 19.60 -15.03 30.90
C SER A 214 20.28 -13.76 31.38
N PHE A 215 19.95 -12.61 30.80
CA PHE A 215 20.58 -11.35 31.21
C PHE A 215 19.57 -10.24 31.44
N LYS A 216 19.94 -9.33 32.35
CA LYS A 216 19.28 -8.06 32.58
C LYS A 216 20.23 -6.94 32.21
N ALA A 217 19.81 -6.13 31.26
CA ALA A 217 20.54 -4.95 30.81
C ALA A 217 20.04 -3.71 31.57
N THR A 218 20.93 -3.02 32.26
CA THR A 218 20.65 -1.75 32.96
C THR A 218 21.59 -0.65 32.45
N PRO A 219 21.08 0.48 31.94
CA PRO A 219 21.91 1.62 31.58
C PRO A 219 22.71 2.13 32.78
N LYS A 220 24.02 2.37 32.60
CA LYS A 220 24.88 2.85 33.69
C LYS A 220 24.76 4.36 33.91
N GLU A 221 24.34 5.08 32.88
CA GLU A 221 23.90 6.46 33.00
C GLU A 221 22.42 6.45 33.38
N GLU A 222 22.09 7.09 34.50
CA GLU A 222 20.71 7.48 34.84
C GLU A 222 20.10 8.13 33.60
N PRO A 223 18.83 7.84 33.24
CA PRO A 223 18.17 8.66 32.24
C PRO A 223 18.27 10.09 32.76
N GLN A 224 19.09 10.92 32.10
CA GLN A 224 18.95 12.36 32.26
C GLN A 224 17.48 12.60 31.99
N ALA A 225 16.76 12.95 33.06
CA ALA A 225 15.36 13.30 32.99
C ALA A 225 15.25 14.16 31.76
N ALA A 226 14.56 13.64 30.73
CA ALA A 226 14.32 14.38 29.52
C ALA A 226 13.81 15.72 30.00
N SER A 227 14.63 16.76 29.80
CA SER A 227 14.23 18.13 30.02
C SER A 227 12.85 18.23 29.40
N GLU A 228 11.86 18.60 30.20
CA GLU A 228 10.47 18.79 29.80
C GLU A 228 10.45 19.69 28.55
N GLN A 229 10.55 19.07 27.37
CA GLN A 229 10.20 19.67 26.10
C GLN A 229 8.82 19.10 25.80
N GLU A 230 7.85 19.99 25.97
CA GLU A 230 6.44 19.79 25.73
C GLU A 230 6.18 19.02 24.43
N GLY A 231 5.40 17.94 24.54
CA GLY A 231 4.56 17.47 23.42
C GLY A 231 4.97 16.18 22.71
N LYS A 232 6.02 15.46 23.11
CA LYS A 232 6.26 14.08 22.63
C LYS A 232 6.13 13.08 23.77
N PRO A 233 5.25 12.07 23.69
CA PRO A 233 5.31 10.94 24.61
C PRO A 233 6.68 10.31 24.48
N ALA A 234 7.47 10.34 25.54
CA ALA A 234 8.74 9.64 25.61
C ALA A 234 8.45 8.13 25.49
N GLU A 235 8.64 7.59 24.29
CA GLU A 235 8.65 6.14 24.06
C GLU A 235 9.84 5.53 24.80
N ALA A 236 9.63 5.20 26.08
CA ALA A 236 10.32 4.18 26.85
C ALA A 236 11.84 4.02 26.59
N GLU A 237 12.59 5.11 26.55
CA GLU A 237 14.05 5.03 26.58
C GLU A 237 14.50 4.68 28.00
N GLY A 238 14.85 3.41 28.24
CA GLY A 238 15.45 2.97 29.49
C GLY A 238 14.74 1.84 30.23
N GLN A 239 13.77 1.14 29.62
CA GLN A 239 13.28 -0.08 30.24
C GLN A 239 14.39 -1.14 30.29
N PRO A 240 14.64 -1.76 31.46
CA PRO A 240 15.60 -2.84 31.56
C PRO A 240 15.19 -3.97 30.62
N VAL A 241 16.05 -4.28 29.66
CA VAL A 241 15.83 -5.41 28.76
C VAL A 241 16.22 -6.67 29.52
N GLN A 242 15.21 -7.43 29.93
CA GLN A 242 15.39 -8.79 30.42
C GLN A 242 15.14 -9.74 29.26
N MET A 243 16.13 -10.56 28.95
CA MET A 243 15.98 -11.67 28.02
C MET A 243 16.37 -12.96 28.74
N ASP A 244 15.49 -13.94 28.66
CA ASP A 244 15.71 -15.27 29.21
C ASP A 244 16.05 -16.24 28.07
N GLU A 245 16.95 -17.19 28.34
CA GLU A 245 17.35 -18.27 27.42
C GLU A 245 17.94 -17.83 26.06
N VAL A 246 18.77 -16.79 26.06
CA VAL A 246 19.52 -16.37 24.87
C VAL A 246 20.71 -17.29 24.66
N LEU A 247 20.92 -17.74 23.41
CA LEU A 247 22.08 -18.54 23.04
C LEU A 247 23.17 -17.65 22.43
N LEU A 248 24.33 -17.60 23.07
CA LEU A 248 25.44 -16.72 22.67
C LEU A 248 26.70 -17.51 22.38
N GLU A 249 27.27 -17.35 21.18
CA GLU A 249 28.56 -17.96 20.83
C GLU A 249 29.72 -17.19 21.46
N ILE A 250 30.58 -17.89 22.22
CA ILE A 250 31.76 -17.30 22.86
C ILE A 250 32.91 -17.24 21.86
N GLY A 251 33.45 -16.03 21.65
CA GLY A 251 34.58 -15.79 20.75
C GLY A 251 34.19 -15.58 19.28
N ALA A 252 32.90 -15.53 18.94
CA ALA A 252 32.44 -15.23 17.59
C ALA A 252 32.65 -13.75 17.21
N PRO A 253 32.95 -13.44 15.94
CA PRO A 253 33.16 -12.06 15.47
C PRO A 253 31.90 -11.18 15.56
N ASN A 254 30.72 -11.80 15.54
CA ASN A 254 29.44 -11.12 15.67
C ASN A 254 28.98 -10.95 17.14
N THR A 255 29.70 -11.57 18.09
CA THR A 255 29.43 -11.41 19.52
C THR A 255 30.25 -10.24 20.05
N VAL A 256 29.61 -9.36 20.82
CA VAL A 256 30.29 -8.24 21.47
C VAL A 256 31.44 -8.78 22.34
N LYS A 257 32.64 -8.23 22.15
CA LYS A 257 33.88 -8.79 22.70
C LYS A 257 33.84 -8.89 24.23
N GLU A 258 33.24 -7.90 24.87
CA GLU A 258 33.04 -7.83 26.31
C GLU A 258 32.22 -9.01 26.83
N PHE A 259 31.21 -9.49 26.11
CA PHE A 259 30.49 -10.71 26.50
C PHE A 259 31.39 -11.95 26.41
N SER A 260 32.15 -12.08 25.32
CA SER A 260 33.06 -13.23 25.16
C SER A 260 34.13 -13.24 26.25
N ASP A 261 34.77 -12.11 26.52
CA ASP A 261 35.86 -12.02 27.48
C ASP A 261 35.38 -12.21 28.94
N ASN A 262 34.18 -11.68 29.28
CA ASN A 262 33.64 -11.81 30.64
C ASN A 262 32.94 -13.14 30.90
N LEU A 263 32.40 -13.83 29.89
CA LEU A 263 31.76 -15.14 30.05
C LEU A 263 32.74 -16.31 29.83
N ARG A 264 33.90 -16.08 29.20
CA ARG A 264 34.96 -17.08 29.08
C ARG A 264 35.40 -17.55 30.47
N GLY A 265 35.57 -18.86 30.62
CA GLY A 265 35.96 -19.46 31.88
C GLY A 265 34.84 -19.62 32.91
N ALA A 266 33.62 -19.14 32.61
CA ALA A 266 32.49 -19.24 33.54
C ALA A 266 31.84 -20.62 33.50
N LYS A 267 31.22 -21.03 34.61
CA LYS A 267 30.53 -22.31 34.75
C LYS A 267 29.00 -22.15 34.67
N PRO A 268 28.25 -23.22 34.30
CA PRO A 268 26.80 -23.25 34.46
C PRO A 268 26.39 -22.93 35.91
N GLY A 269 25.36 -22.11 36.07
CA GLY A 269 24.84 -21.62 37.35
C GLY A 269 25.58 -20.40 37.92
N GLU A 270 26.62 -19.90 37.25
CA GLU A 270 27.34 -18.71 37.67
C GLU A 270 26.65 -17.44 37.18
N GLU A 271 26.58 -16.41 38.04
CA GLU A 271 26.12 -15.08 37.67
C GLU A 271 27.32 -14.14 37.56
N ARG A 272 27.39 -13.40 36.45
CA ARG A 272 28.43 -12.38 36.21
C ARG A 272 27.78 -11.06 35.87
N THR A 273 28.31 -10.00 36.48
CA THR A 273 27.95 -8.62 36.15
C THR A 273 29.13 -7.92 35.52
N PHE A 274 28.94 -7.36 34.33
CA PHE A 274 29.98 -6.64 33.60
C PHE A 274 29.40 -5.49 32.78
N ASP A 275 30.23 -4.52 32.47
CA ASP A 275 29.85 -3.35 31.67
C ASP A 275 30.25 -3.55 30.21
N VAL A 276 29.35 -3.19 29.31
CA VAL A 276 29.57 -3.23 27.86
C VAL A 276 29.41 -1.82 27.32
N SER A 277 30.44 -1.33 26.63
CA SER A 277 30.43 -0.01 26.01
C SER A 277 30.22 -0.14 24.52
N TYR A 278 29.10 0.38 24.02
CA TYR A 278 28.79 0.34 22.60
C TYR A 278 29.38 1.56 21.87
N PRO A 279 29.95 1.39 20.66
CA PRO A 279 30.43 2.50 19.86
C PRO A 279 29.27 3.39 19.40
N ALA A 280 29.57 4.64 19.03
CA ALA A 280 28.57 5.61 18.56
C ALA A 280 27.88 5.20 17.25
N GLU A 281 28.50 4.31 16.46
CA GLU A 281 27.99 3.82 15.17
C GLU A 281 27.35 2.42 15.27
N TYR A 282 26.91 2.00 16.46
CA TYR A 282 26.29 0.69 16.63
C TYR A 282 24.95 0.59 15.87
N ALA A 283 24.67 -0.58 15.28
CA ALA A 283 23.53 -0.80 14.41
C ALA A 283 22.16 -0.54 15.08
N GLU A 284 22.09 -0.71 16.40
CA GLU A 284 20.89 -0.41 17.20
C GLU A 284 21.01 0.99 17.82
N PRO A 285 20.21 1.98 17.38
CA PRO A 285 20.29 3.36 17.84
C PRO A 285 20.11 3.52 19.35
N ARG A 286 19.36 2.60 19.98
CA ARG A 286 19.10 2.62 21.42
C ARG A 286 20.32 2.31 22.27
N LEU A 287 21.29 1.58 21.71
CA LEU A 287 22.52 1.14 22.39
C LEU A 287 23.74 1.96 21.97
N ALA A 288 23.70 2.58 20.78
CA ALA A 288 24.80 3.36 20.23
C ALA A 288 25.34 4.44 21.20
N GLY A 289 26.64 4.39 21.47
CA GLY A 289 27.34 5.34 22.34
C GLY A 289 27.06 5.21 23.84
N LYS A 290 26.25 4.24 24.28
CA LYS A 290 25.89 4.05 25.69
C LYS A 290 26.72 2.94 26.34
N THR A 291 26.94 3.07 27.64
CA THR A 291 27.48 2.00 28.48
C THR A 291 26.35 1.33 29.25
N ILE A 292 26.20 0.02 29.07
CA ILE A 292 25.14 -0.78 29.67
C ILE A 292 25.79 -1.82 30.58
N THR A 293 25.32 -1.89 31.84
CA THR A 293 25.69 -2.93 32.78
C THR A 293 24.78 -4.14 32.55
N TYR A 294 25.38 -5.30 32.31
CA TYR A 294 24.67 -6.57 32.13
C TYR A 294 24.86 -7.46 33.34
N SER A 295 23.77 -7.86 33.98
CA SER A 295 23.75 -8.95 34.96
C SER A 295 23.33 -10.22 34.23
N THR A 296 24.28 -11.10 33.94
CA THR A 296 24.11 -12.30 33.13
C THR A 296 24.23 -13.55 33.98
N SER A 297 23.21 -14.41 33.97
CA SER A 297 23.21 -15.75 34.55
C SER A 297 23.45 -16.79 33.46
N ILE A 298 24.36 -17.73 33.69
CA ILE A 298 24.69 -18.79 32.73
C ILE A 298 23.86 -20.02 33.07
N ASN A 299 22.84 -20.32 32.27
CA ASN A 299 21.94 -21.44 32.51
C ASN A 299 22.58 -22.78 32.08
N GLY A 300 23.42 -22.75 31.04
CA GLY A 300 24.07 -23.96 30.54
C GLY A 300 25.06 -23.68 29.42
N ILE A 301 25.83 -24.72 29.07
CA ILE A 301 26.76 -24.70 27.94
C ILE A 301 26.19 -25.64 26.89
N LYS A 302 26.05 -25.15 25.67
CA LYS A 302 25.74 -25.95 24.48
C LYS A 302 26.92 -25.95 23.53
N LYS A 303 27.09 -27.03 22.80
CA LYS A 303 28.07 -27.14 21.72
C LYS A 303 27.33 -27.24 20.40
N LYS A 304 27.74 -26.45 19.42
CA LYS A 304 27.23 -26.56 18.06
C LYS A 304 27.72 -27.87 17.45
N SER A 305 26.81 -28.77 17.13
CA SER A 305 27.04 -29.96 16.33
C SER A 305 26.51 -29.69 14.92
N VAL A 306 27.43 -29.54 13.98
CA VAL A 306 27.09 -29.39 12.57
C VAL A 306 26.92 -30.80 12.00
N PRO A 307 25.72 -31.17 11.49
CA PRO A 307 25.49 -32.50 10.92
C PRO A 307 26.46 -32.77 9.77
N GLU A 308 26.92 -34.02 9.62
CA GLU A 308 27.75 -34.37 8.47
C GLU A 308 26.95 -34.29 7.16
N LEU A 309 27.58 -33.82 6.07
CA LEU A 309 26.95 -33.80 4.75
C LEU A 309 26.86 -35.21 4.18
N ASN A 310 25.78 -35.92 4.52
CA ASN A 310 25.50 -37.28 4.08
C ASN A 310 24.01 -37.43 3.68
N ASP A 311 23.61 -38.65 3.31
CA ASP A 311 22.23 -38.93 2.89
C ASP A 311 21.21 -38.74 4.01
N ASP A 312 21.62 -38.83 5.28
CA ASP A 312 20.74 -38.59 6.42
C ASP A 312 20.49 -37.10 6.63
N PHE A 313 21.49 -36.25 6.41
CA PHE A 313 21.31 -34.80 6.35
C PHE A 313 20.31 -34.39 5.26
N ALA A 314 20.40 -34.99 4.06
CA ALA A 314 19.45 -34.70 2.99
C ALA A 314 17.99 -34.98 3.41
N LYS A 315 17.76 -36.08 4.13
CA LYS A 315 16.43 -36.46 4.66
C LYS A 315 15.96 -35.56 5.80
N GLU A 316 16.87 -35.05 6.63
CA GLU A 316 16.55 -34.09 7.69
C GLU A 316 16.07 -32.75 7.11
N VAL A 317 16.65 -32.32 5.99
CA VAL A 317 16.29 -31.07 5.31
C VAL A 317 14.90 -31.16 4.67
N SER A 318 14.59 -32.29 4.02
CA SER A 318 13.25 -32.55 3.50
C SER A 318 13.04 -34.05 3.29
N GLN A 319 11.81 -34.50 3.53
CA GLN A 319 11.38 -35.88 3.26
C GLN A 319 11.41 -36.24 1.76
N GLU A 320 11.54 -35.24 0.89
CA GLU A 320 11.61 -35.41 -0.57
C GLU A 320 13.00 -35.86 -1.06
N PHE A 321 14.07 -35.63 -0.28
CA PHE A 321 15.44 -35.97 -0.68
C PHE A 321 15.90 -37.27 -0.02
N GLN A 322 16.37 -38.22 -0.83
CA GLN A 322 16.86 -39.51 -0.33
C GLN A 322 18.37 -39.56 -0.22
N THR A 323 19.08 -38.75 -1.03
CA THR A 323 20.54 -38.71 -1.10
C THR A 323 21.08 -37.29 -1.08
N LEU A 324 22.35 -37.13 -0.70
CA LEU A 324 23.05 -35.84 -0.76
C LEU A 324 23.07 -35.29 -2.20
N ASP A 325 23.26 -36.14 -3.20
CA ASP A 325 23.28 -35.75 -4.61
C ASP A 325 21.93 -35.18 -5.08
N ASP A 326 20.80 -35.68 -4.56
CA ASP A 326 19.47 -35.12 -4.85
C ASP A 326 19.35 -33.69 -4.29
N LEU A 327 19.86 -33.47 -3.08
CA LEU A 327 19.91 -32.13 -2.47
C LEU A 327 20.81 -31.18 -3.29
N LYS A 328 21.99 -31.63 -3.73
CA LYS A 328 22.89 -30.83 -4.58
C LYS A 328 22.24 -30.44 -5.90
N LYS A 329 21.58 -31.39 -6.57
CA LYS A 329 20.85 -31.13 -7.82
C LYS A 329 19.73 -30.11 -7.60
N ARG A 330 18.96 -30.25 -6.53
CA ARG A 330 17.87 -29.32 -6.23
C ARG A 330 18.36 -27.90 -5.92
N ILE A 331 19.49 -27.77 -5.23
CA ILE A 331 20.16 -26.48 -5.00
C ILE A 331 20.61 -25.89 -6.34
N CYS A 332 21.28 -26.68 -7.17
CA CYS A 332 21.70 -26.25 -8.51
C CYS A 332 20.50 -25.78 -9.35
N GLU A 333 19.43 -26.56 -9.45
CA GLU A 333 18.20 -26.21 -10.18
C GLU A 333 17.54 -24.94 -9.62
N GLY A 334 17.58 -24.75 -8.29
CA GLY A 334 17.08 -23.55 -7.64
C GLY A 334 17.89 -22.31 -8.02
N MET A 335 19.21 -22.40 -7.93
CA MET A 335 20.14 -21.31 -8.28
C MET A 335 20.08 -20.98 -9.78
N GLU A 336 20.06 -21.99 -10.65
CA GLU A 336 19.86 -21.81 -12.09
C GLU A 336 18.50 -21.17 -12.38
N GLY A 337 17.44 -21.62 -11.70
CA GLY A 337 16.10 -21.06 -11.83
C GLY A 337 16.06 -19.58 -11.46
N GLU A 338 16.68 -19.20 -10.34
CA GLU A 338 16.78 -17.82 -9.89
C GLU A 338 17.60 -16.95 -10.87
N ARG A 339 18.77 -17.43 -11.29
CA ARG A 339 19.62 -16.73 -12.28
C ARG A 339 18.89 -16.56 -13.61
N ARG A 340 18.20 -17.60 -14.09
CA ARG A 340 17.41 -17.54 -15.33
C ARG A 340 16.26 -16.55 -15.20
N HIS A 341 15.58 -16.53 -14.05
CA HIS A 341 14.50 -15.57 -13.80
C HIS A 341 15.04 -14.14 -13.79
N ARG A 342 16.13 -13.89 -13.08
CA ARG A 342 16.81 -12.59 -13.01
C ARG A 342 17.29 -12.11 -14.38
N ALA A 343 18.01 -12.97 -15.11
CA ALA A 343 18.47 -12.69 -16.47
C ALA A 343 17.30 -12.37 -17.41
N THR A 344 16.22 -13.15 -17.34
CA THR A 344 15.02 -12.90 -18.16
C THR A 344 14.37 -11.56 -17.81
N HIS A 345 14.32 -11.21 -16.52
CA HIS A 345 13.78 -9.93 -16.06
C HIS A 345 14.62 -8.75 -16.56
N GLU A 346 15.94 -8.80 -16.37
CA GLU A 346 16.87 -7.76 -16.82
C GLU A 346 16.82 -7.56 -18.33
N ILE A 347 16.75 -8.65 -19.11
CA ILE A 347 16.61 -8.56 -20.56
C ILE A 347 15.28 -7.90 -20.93
N LYS A 348 14.17 -8.29 -20.30
CA LYS A 348 12.86 -7.68 -20.56
C LYS A 348 12.86 -6.18 -20.26
N GLU A 349 13.49 -5.76 -19.17
CA GLU A 349 13.68 -4.34 -18.87
C GLU A 349 14.50 -3.63 -19.95
N LYS A 350 15.62 -4.21 -20.38
CA LYS A 350 16.42 -3.64 -21.49
C LYS A 350 15.64 -3.52 -22.80
N ILE A 351 14.80 -4.51 -23.13
CA ILE A 351 13.91 -4.47 -24.30
C ILE A 351 12.95 -3.28 -24.18
N LEU A 352 12.30 -3.12 -23.03
CA LEU A 352 11.39 -2.00 -22.79
C LEU A 352 12.09 -0.66 -22.90
N ASP A 353 13.30 -0.53 -22.34
CA ASP A 353 14.08 0.71 -22.37
C ASP A 353 14.42 1.12 -23.80
N GLN A 354 14.93 0.19 -24.61
CA GLN A 354 15.20 0.46 -26.04
C GLN A 354 13.91 0.79 -26.82
N LEU A 355 12.79 0.15 -26.47
CA LEU A 355 11.51 0.43 -27.08
C LEU A 355 11.02 1.84 -26.74
N MET A 356 11.16 2.28 -25.50
CA MET A 356 10.76 3.61 -25.05
C MET A 356 11.63 4.73 -25.63
N GLU A 357 12.92 4.48 -25.85
CA GLU A 357 13.83 5.42 -26.52
C GLU A 357 13.46 5.66 -27.99
N ARG A 358 12.95 4.61 -28.67
CA ARG A 358 12.57 4.67 -30.09
C ARG A 358 11.19 5.28 -30.34
N HIS A 359 10.35 5.40 -29.31
CA HIS A 359 8.97 5.85 -29.44
C HIS A 359 8.69 7.00 -28.48
N ASP A 360 8.54 8.21 -29.01
CA ASP A 360 8.11 9.38 -28.24
C ASP A 360 6.62 9.64 -28.44
N PHE A 361 5.86 9.58 -27.35
CA PHE A 361 4.43 9.84 -27.33
C PHE A 361 3.98 10.30 -25.93
N PRO A 362 2.94 11.13 -25.84
CA PRO A 362 2.45 11.65 -24.57
C PRO A 362 1.75 10.55 -23.78
N VAL A 363 1.84 10.61 -22.45
CA VAL A 363 1.16 9.67 -21.55
C VAL A 363 0.05 10.40 -20.81
N PRO A 364 -1.19 9.87 -20.78
CA PRO A 364 -2.27 10.42 -19.97
C PRO A 364 -1.90 10.47 -18.49
N GLU A 365 -2.05 11.63 -17.85
CA GLU A 365 -1.67 11.89 -16.46
C GLU A 365 -2.49 11.04 -15.50
N VAL A 366 -3.76 10.78 -15.80
CA VAL A 366 -4.59 9.96 -14.92
C VAL A 366 -4.13 8.51 -14.88
N LEU A 367 -3.61 7.97 -15.99
CA LEU A 367 -3.00 6.64 -15.98
C LEU A 367 -1.72 6.62 -15.13
N VAL A 368 -0.92 7.70 -15.18
CA VAL A 368 0.26 7.87 -14.32
C VAL A 368 -0.15 7.90 -12.85
N GLN A 369 -1.16 8.68 -12.49
CA GLN A 369 -1.65 8.79 -11.12
C GLN A 369 -2.17 7.46 -10.58
N HIS A 370 -2.99 6.75 -11.36
CA HIS A 370 -3.46 5.41 -10.99
C HIS A 370 -2.29 4.42 -10.79
N GLN A 371 -1.27 4.50 -11.65
CA GLN A 371 -0.08 3.66 -11.50
C GLN A 371 0.74 4.01 -10.26
N ILE A 372 0.86 5.29 -9.90
CA ILE A 372 1.49 5.73 -8.64
C ILE A 372 0.75 5.15 -7.44
N GLU A 373 -0.58 5.23 -7.44
CA GLU A 373 -1.42 4.70 -6.35
C GLU A 373 -1.28 3.19 -6.22
N SER A 374 -1.35 2.45 -7.32
CA SER A 374 -1.15 1.00 -7.34
C SER A 374 0.24 0.59 -6.85
N ARG A 375 1.29 1.32 -7.24
CA ARG A 375 2.67 1.10 -6.75
C ARG A 375 2.79 1.36 -5.26
N LEU A 376 2.22 2.46 -4.79
CA LEU A 376 2.24 2.82 -3.39
C LEU A 376 1.50 1.76 -2.54
N GLU A 377 0.32 1.32 -2.97
CA GLU A 377 -0.43 0.27 -2.28
C GLU A 377 0.34 -1.05 -2.20
N ARG A 378 0.97 -1.47 -3.31
CA ARG A 378 1.85 -2.66 -3.33
C ARG A 378 3.02 -2.52 -2.36
N GLY A 379 3.68 -1.36 -2.35
CA GLY A 379 4.78 -1.06 -1.44
C GLY A 379 4.35 -1.09 0.03
N LEU A 380 3.22 -0.47 0.36
CA LEU A 380 2.65 -0.48 1.71
C LEU A 380 2.27 -1.89 2.17
N ARG A 381 1.69 -2.71 1.28
CA ARG A 381 1.36 -4.10 1.56
C ARG A 381 2.63 -4.93 1.86
N ALA A 382 3.71 -4.69 1.13
CA ALA A 382 4.99 -5.36 1.37
C ALA A 382 5.59 -4.95 2.73
N LEU A 383 5.54 -3.67 3.08
CA LEU A 383 5.99 -3.17 4.39
C LEU A 383 5.12 -3.71 5.54
N ALA A 384 3.81 -3.79 5.35
CA ALA A 384 2.89 -4.39 6.31
C ALA A 384 3.22 -5.88 6.54
N ALA A 385 3.54 -6.62 5.47
CA ALA A 385 3.97 -8.01 5.56
C ALA A 385 5.31 -8.18 6.29
N GLN A 386 6.16 -7.14 6.32
CA GLN A 386 7.40 -7.09 7.10
C GLN A 386 7.19 -6.66 8.56
N GLY A 387 5.94 -6.44 8.99
CA GLY A 387 5.60 -6.11 10.38
C GLY A 387 5.54 -4.61 10.70
N MET A 388 5.58 -3.73 9.70
CA MET A 388 5.40 -2.29 9.91
C MET A 388 3.99 -1.98 10.44
N SER A 389 3.88 -1.15 11.47
CA SER A 389 2.59 -0.80 12.05
C SER A 389 1.84 0.26 11.24
N MET A 390 0.52 0.29 11.35
CA MET A 390 -0.31 1.32 10.69
C MET A 390 0.00 2.73 11.19
N GLU A 391 0.46 2.90 12.43
CA GLU A 391 0.88 4.20 12.97
C GLU A 391 2.18 4.68 12.33
N GLN A 392 3.15 3.77 12.14
CA GLN A 392 4.38 4.07 11.41
C GLN A 392 4.09 4.42 9.94
N MET A 393 3.14 3.73 9.30
CA MET A 393 2.74 4.05 7.92
C MET A 393 2.12 5.44 7.80
N LYS A 394 1.33 5.88 8.79
CA LYS A 394 0.74 7.23 8.80
C LYS A 394 1.78 8.34 8.98
N GLN A 395 2.92 8.04 9.60
CA GLN A 395 4.02 8.98 9.77
C GLN A 395 4.87 9.15 8.49
N MET A 396 4.67 8.31 7.48
CA MET A 396 5.38 8.43 6.20
C MET A 396 4.92 9.66 5.42
N ASP A 397 5.88 10.33 4.78
CA ASP A 397 5.58 11.41 3.84
C ASP A 397 5.10 10.84 2.50
N PHE A 398 3.79 10.59 2.42
CA PHE A 398 3.15 10.10 1.20
C PHE A 398 3.31 11.03 0.00
N ARG A 399 3.53 12.33 0.22
CA ARG A 399 3.73 13.26 -0.89
C ARG A 399 5.09 13.02 -1.54
N ARG A 400 6.15 12.92 -0.72
CA ARG A 400 7.48 12.58 -1.21
C ARG A 400 7.52 11.20 -1.86
N LEU A 401 6.82 10.21 -1.27
CA LEU A 401 6.73 8.88 -1.85
C LEU A 401 6.05 8.88 -3.22
N ARG A 402 4.93 9.60 -3.38
CA ARG A 402 4.26 9.73 -4.69
C ARG A 402 5.17 10.40 -5.72
N ALA A 403 5.84 11.49 -5.35
CA ALA A 403 6.77 12.18 -6.24
C ALA A 403 7.91 11.27 -6.69
N ALA A 404 8.49 10.48 -5.77
CA ALA A 404 9.55 9.52 -6.09
C ALA A 404 9.09 8.36 -7.00
N GLN A 405 7.81 8.03 -7.01
CA GLN A 405 7.24 6.98 -7.87
C GLN A 405 6.84 7.49 -9.27
N ARG A 406 6.78 8.81 -9.48
CA ARG A 406 6.23 9.40 -10.71
C ARG A 406 6.98 8.96 -11.96
N ASP A 407 8.30 9.06 -11.99
CA ASP A 407 9.10 8.70 -13.18
C ASP A 407 8.95 7.21 -13.52
N ALA A 408 8.96 6.35 -12.50
CA ALA A 408 8.77 4.92 -12.68
C ALA A 408 7.34 4.56 -13.13
N ALA A 409 6.34 5.30 -12.65
CA ALA A 409 4.95 5.15 -13.09
C ALA A 409 4.78 5.59 -14.56
N ILE A 410 5.35 6.72 -14.97
CA ILE A 410 5.36 7.16 -16.37
C ILE A 410 5.98 6.09 -17.26
N LYS A 411 7.15 5.55 -16.86
CA LYS A 411 7.86 4.49 -17.57
C LYS A 411 7.00 3.23 -17.76
N GLU A 412 6.31 2.79 -16.71
CA GLU A 412 5.45 1.59 -16.76
C GLU A 412 4.19 1.82 -17.59
N VAL A 413 3.51 2.95 -17.46
CA VAL A 413 2.33 3.27 -18.29
C VAL A 413 2.73 3.36 -19.76
N LYS A 414 3.84 4.04 -20.08
CA LYS A 414 4.37 4.12 -21.44
C LYS A 414 4.70 2.75 -22.01
N SER A 415 5.34 1.90 -21.20
CA SER A 415 5.66 0.51 -21.57
C SER A 415 4.39 -0.30 -21.87
N ASN A 416 3.37 -0.19 -21.01
CA ASN A 416 2.11 -0.91 -21.18
C ASN A 416 1.38 -0.47 -22.45
N LEU A 417 1.25 0.83 -22.69
CA LEU A 417 0.61 1.36 -23.91
C LEU A 417 1.32 0.90 -25.18
N LEU A 418 2.65 0.86 -25.17
CA LEU A 418 3.44 0.37 -26.29
C LEU A 418 3.25 -1.13 -26.51
N LEU A 419 3.27 -1.93 -25.44
CA LEU A 419 3.04 -3.37 -25.50
C LEU A 419 1.63 -3.72 -25.93
N GLU A 420 0.61 -2.98 -25.51
CA GLU A 420 -0.78 -3.14 -25.98
C GLU A 420 -0.86 -2.89 -27.49
N LYS A 421 -0.22 -1.82 -27.97
CA LYS A 421 -0.19 -1.51 -29.41
C LYS A 421 0.54 -2.59 -30.22
N ILE A 422 1.63 -3.13 -29.70
CA ILE A 422 2.35 -4.26 -30.31
C ILE A 422 1.48 -5.52 -30.29
N ALA A 423 0.75 -5.77 -29.19
CA ALA A 423 -0.19 -6.88 -29.10
C ALA A 423 -1.29 -6.77 -30.16
N ASP A 424 -1.82 -5.57 -30.41
CA ASP A 424 -2.78 -5.33 -31.49
C ASP A 424 -2.16 -5.58 -32.88
N ALA A 425 -0.93 -5.11 -33.12
CA ALA A 425 -0.24 -5.26 -34.41
C ALA A 425 0.09 -6.73 -34.74
N GLU A 426 0.47 -7.52 -33.74
CA GLU A 426 0.83 -8.94 -33.88
C GLU A 426 -0.38 -9.88 -33.68
N GLY A 427 -1.58 -9.35 -33.40
CA GLY A 427 -2.79 -10.15 -33.14
C GLY A 427 -2.70 -11.01 -31.88
N ILE A 428 -1.95 -10.56 -30.86
CA ILE A 428 -1.80 -11.24 -29.58
C ILE A 428 -3.02 -10.94 -28.71
N ASP A 429 -3.74 -12.00 -28.37
CA ASP A 429 -4.87 -11.94 -27.44
C ASP A 429 -4.73 -12.99 -26.32
N ALA A 430 -5.42 -12.76 -25.21
CA ALA A 430 -5.52 -13.73 -24.11
C ALA A 430 -6.78 -14.58 -24.29
N ASN A 431 -6.61 -15.89 -24.31
CA ASN A 431 -7.73 -16.80 -24.48
C ASN A 431 -8.49 -17.03 -23.16
N ASP A 432 -9.71 -17.56 -23.25
CA ASP A 432 -10.56 -17.75 -22.06
C ASP A 432 -9.96 -18.75 -21.06
N GLU A 433 -9.17 -19.72 -21.53
CA GLU A 433 -8.47 -20.68 -20.64
C GLU A 433 -7.36 -20.02 -19.82
N GLU A 434 -6.62 -19.06 -20.38
CA GLU A 434 -5.61 -18.26 -19.71
C GLU A 434 -6.27 -17.35 -18.65
N ILE A 435 -7.37 -16.69 -19.02
CA ILE A 435 -8.16 -15.87 -18.09
C ILE A 435 -8.68 -16.72 -16.93
N HIS A 436 -9.23 -17.90 -17.21
CA HIS A 436 -9.74 -18.79 -16.19
C HIS A 436 -8.63 -19.31 -15.26
N ARG A 437 -7.44 -19.63 -15.78
CA ARG A 437 -6.27 -19.99 -14.96
C ARG A 437 -5.84 -18.86 -14.04
N GLU A 438 -5.82 -17.62 -14.54
CA GLU A 438 -5.47 -16.47 -13.70
C GLU A 438 -6.50 -16.26 -12.57
N ILE A 439 -7.79 -16.41 -12.87
CA ILE A 439 -8.86 -16.33 -11.86
C ILE A 439 -8.71 -17.43 -10.81
N GLN A 440 -8.32 -18.66 -11.20
CA GLN A 440 -8.07 -19.74 -10.24
C GLN A 440 -6.93 -19.39 -9.27
N VAL A 441 -5.83 -18.80 -9.77
CA VAL A 441 -4.70 -18.37 -8.94
C VAL A 441 -5.16 -17.27 -7.96
N LEU A 442 -5.88 -16.26 -8.45
CA LEU A 442 -6.40 -15.18 -7.61
C LEU A 442 -7.40 -15.69 -6.56
N ALA A 443 -8.28 -16.62 -6.94
CA ALA A 443 -9.26 -17.22 -6.03
C ALA A 443 -8.61 -17.98 -4.87
N GLN A 444 -7.48 -18.66 -5.12
CA GLN A 444 -6.70 -19.31 -4.06
C GLN A 444 -6.09 -18.30 -3.10
N GLN A 445 -5.60 -17.17 -3.61
CA GLN A 445 -5.01 -16.10 -2.79
C GLN A 445 -6.06 -15.39 -1.93
N THR A 446 -7.25 -15.12 -2.49
CA THR A 446 -8.34 -14.41 -1.80
C THR A 446 -9.25 -15.35 -1.00
N LYS A 447 -9.00 -16.67 -1.04
CA LYS A 447 -9.82 -17.72 -0.39
C LYS A 447 -11.28 -17.69 -0.82
N GLN A 448 -11.54 -17.39 -2.09
CA GLN A 448 -12.87 -17.37 -2.70
C GLN A 448 -13.02 -18.52 -3.71
N THR A 449 -14.26 -18.86 -4.09
CA THR A 449 -14.46 -19.83 -5.18
C THR A 449 -14.19 -19.18 -6.53
N PRO A 450 -13.56 -19.87 -7.50
CA PRO A 450 -13.29 -19.32 -8.83
C PRO A 450 -14.55 -18.80 -9.54
N GLU A 451 -15.68 -19.49 -9.38
CA GLU A 451 -16.97 -19.11 -9.97
C GLU A 451 -17.51 -17.79 -9.43
N ALA A 452 -17.47 -17.60 -8.10
CA ALA A 452 -17.91 -16.37 -7.47
C ALA A 452 -17.01 -15.18 -7.86
N LEU A 453 -15.70 -15.42 -7.95
CA LEU A 453 -14.73 -14.41 -8.35
C LEU A 453 -14.91 -14.03 -9.83
N HIS A 454 -15.11 -15.02 -10.70
CA HIS A 454 -15.40 -14.78 -12.12
C HIS A 454 -16.68 -13.96 -12.32
N GLN A 455 -17.76 -14.29 -11.59
CA GLN A 455 -19.02 -13.56 -11.69
C GLN A 455 -18.87 -12.10 -11.27
N GLN A 456 -18.18 -11.84 -10.16
CA GLN A 456 -17.89 -10.48 -9.67
C GLN A 456 -17.06 -9.70 -10.70
N TYR A 457 -15.94 -10.27 -11.17
CA TYR A 457 -15.05 -9.60 -12.13
C TYR A 457 -15.69 -9.38 -13.50
N SER A 458 -16.68 -10.19 -13.87
CA SER A 458 -17.47 -10.00 -15.08
C SER A 458 -18.42 -8.80 -14.95
N GLN A 459 -19.03 -8.61 -13.77
CA GLN A 459 -19.95 -7.50 -13.49
C GLN A 459 -19.24 -6.16 -13.39
N ASP A 460 -18.06 -6.15 -12.75
CA ASP A 460 -17.33 -4.92 -12.45
C ASP A 460 -16.33 -4.54 -13.55
N GLY A 461 -16.21 -5.35 -14.61
CA GLY A 461 -15.34 -5.09 -15.76
C GLY A 461 -13.88 -5.50 -15.59
N THR A 462 -13.48 -5.98 -14.41
CA THR A 462 -12.12 -6.44 -14.06
C THR A 462 -11.61 -7.56 -14.98
N LEU A 463 -12.49 -8.36 -15.59
CA LEU A 463 -12.08 -9.36 -16.59
C LEU A 463 -11.34 -8.73 -17.78
N ASN A 464 -11.71 -7.52 -18.18
CA ASN A 464 -11.03 -6.83 -19.29
C ASN A 464 -9.64 -6.37 -18.87
N GLU A 465 -9.45 -5.97 -17.61
CA GLU A 465 -8.13 -5.61 -17.07
C GLU A 465 -7.22 -6.84 -17.00
N ILE A 466 -7.74 -7.98 -16.54
CA ILE A 466 -7.00 -9.26 -16.53
C ILE A 466 -6.61 -9.63 -17.96
N ARG A 467 -7.54 -9.53 -18.91
CA ARG A 467 -7.25 -9.77 -20.33
C ARG A 467 -6.15 -8.84 -20.82
N SER A 468 -6.23 -7.53 -20.59
CA SER A 468 -5.21 -6.57 -21.04
C SER A 468 -3.84 -6.88 -20.44
N ARG A 469 -3.78 -7.16 -19.13
CA ARG A 469 -2.55 -7.54 -18.44
C ARG A 469 -1.91 -8.80 -19.05
N LEU A 470 -2.71 -9.82 -19.35
CA LEU A 470 -2.24 -11.04 -20.01
C LEU A 470 -1.73 -10.76 -21.43
N ARG A 471 -2.42 -9.91 -22.20
CA ARG A 471 -1.98 -9.49 -23.54
C ARG A 471 -0.63 -8.78 -23.49
N VAL A 472 -0.47 -7.82 -22.58
CA VAL A 472 0.80 -7.10 -22.35
C VAL A 472 1.93 -8.05 -22.00
N ALA A 473 1.69 -8.99 -21.07
CA ALA A 473 2.68 -9.99 -20.68
C ALA A 473 3.08 -10.90 -21.87
N LYS A 474 2.11 -11.31 -22.70
CA LYS A 474 2.36 -12.11 -23.91
C LYS A 474 3.13 -11.34 -24.97
N ALA A 475 2.81 -10.07 -25.19
CA ALA A 475 3.56 -9.20 -26.11
C ALA A 475 5.02 -9.05 -25.69
N LEU A 476 5.28 -8.84 -24.39
CA LEU A 476 6.65 -8.79 -23.87
C LEU A 476 7.40 -10.12 -24.03
N ASN A 477 6.73 -11.25 -23.80
CA ASN A 477 7.31 -12.57 -24.03
C ASN A 477 7.59 -12.84 -25.52
N PHE A 478 6.70 -12.39 -26.41
CA PHE A 478 6.90 -12.46 -27.85
C PHE A 478 8.16 -11.68 -28.26
N LEU A 479 8.31 -10.44 -27.75
CA LEU A 479 9.49 -9.61 -28.01
C LEU A 479 10.76 -10.31 -27.52
N TYR A 480 10.76 -10.83 -26.30
CA TYR A 480 11.88 -11.59 -25.72
C TYR A 480 12.27 -12.84 -26.52
N ASN A 481 11.29 -13.51 -27.13
CA ASN A 481 11.56 -14.70 -27.95
C ASN A 481 12.01 -14.33 -29.38
N SER A 482 11.54 -13.21 -29.91
CA SER A 482 11.86 -12.73 -31.26
C SER A 482 13.21 -12.01 -31.35
N SER A 483 13.72 -11.53 -30.23
CA SER A 483 14.99 -10.85 -30.12
C SER A 483 16.20 -11.78 -30.26
N VAL A 484 17.24 -11.27 -30.90
CA VAL A 484 18.47 -12.01 -31.19
C VAL A 484 19.40 -11.89 -29.99
N GLY A 485 19.62 -13.00 -29.29
CA GLY A 485 20.64 -13.08 -28.24
C GLY A 485 22.01 -13.35 -28.87
N GLU A 486 22.95 -12.42 -28.70
CA GLU A 486 24.38 -12.75 -28.85
C GLU A 486 24.82 -13.33 -27.50
N THR A 487 25.37 -14.55 -27.49
CA THR A 487 25.96 -15.12 -26.27
C THR A 487 27.35 -14.51 -26.09
N GLU A 488 27.52 -13.62 -25.11
CA GLU A 488 28.85 -13.20 -24.68
C GLU A 488 29.54 -14.41 -24.02
N ASN A 489 30.40 -15.06 -24.80
CA ASN A 489 31.31 -16.08 -24.31
C ASN A 489 32.39 -15.36 -23.49
N THR A 490 32.11 -15.11 -22.21
CA THR A 490 33.07 -14.49 -21.28
C THR A 490 34.07 -15.57 -20.85
N ALA A 491 34.94 -15.97 -21.78
CA ALA A 491 36.13 -16.75 -21.46
C ALA A 491 37.19 -15.79 -20.89
N ALA A 492 37.37 -15.80 -19.57
CA ALA A 492 38.58 -15.32 -18.91
C ALA A 492 38.87 -16.17 -17.67
#